data_AF-A0A9P8JKC0-F1
#
_entry.id   AF-A0A9P8JKC0-F1
#
_cell.length_a   1.000
_cell.length_b   1.000
_cell.length_c   1.000
_cell.angle_alpha   90.00
_cell.angle_beta   90.00
_cell.angle_gamma   90.00
#
_symmetry.space_group_name_H-M   'P 1'
#
loop_
_entity.id
_entity.type
_entity.pdbx_description
1 polymer ?
#
loop_
_entity_poly.entity_id
_entity_poly.type
_entity_poly.pdbx_seq_one_letter_code
_entity_poly.pdbx_strand_id
1 'polypeptide(L)'
;GEHLKDEYGAKNPSRSVPTLMVDDSWCIPQSMAALEYLEEAYPHSTPLLPADAKSRADVRTLTEIIAVDTQPPTNDTPMKRAESSGADRLEWARFFTERGLKAFETVVSRTAGRYCCGDTITLADVCLVPALWNAEKFGVAIESFPTISRVYDVLKEHPSFVKSHWQHQPDCPEELRKTERSS
;
A
#
# COMPACT_ATOMS: atom_id res chain seq x y z
N GLY A 1 18.36 -8.13 -3.51
CA GLY A 1 18.81 -6.83 -4.03
C GLY A 1 18.91 -6.81 -5.54
N GLU A 2 18.01 -7.48 -6.26
CA GLU A 2 18.04 -7.51 -7.73
C GLU A 2 17.69 -6.16 -8.34
N HIS A 3 16.79 -5.41 -7.69
CA HIS A 3 16.44 -4.03 -8.06
C HIS A 3 17.63 -3.06 -8.02
N LEU A 4 18.74 -3.42 -7.35
CA LEU A 4 19.95 -2.62 -7.31
C LEU A 4 20.89 -2.89 -8.49
N LYS A 5 20.61 -3.89 -9.36
CA LYS A 5 21.42 -4.19 -10.55
C LYS A 5 21.13 -3.18 -11.67
N ASP A 6 22.11 -2.89 -12.50
CA ASP A 6 21.99 -1.87 -13.56
C ASP A 6 20.94 -2.21 -14.62
N GLU A 7 20.75 -3.50 -14.92
CA GLU A 7 19.69 -3.95 -15.82
C GLU A 7 18.29 -3.53 -15.35
N TYR A 8 18.03 -3.62 -14.03
CA TYR A 8 16.78 -3.14 -13.45
C TYR A 8 16.75 -1.61 -13.37
N GLY A 9 17.88 -0.99 -13.00
CA GLY A 9 18.03 0.46 -12.94
C GLY A 9 17.78 1.17 -14.27
N ALA A 10 18.06 0.51 -15.40
CA ALA A 10 17.72 1.01 -16.73
C ALA A 10 16.21 1.08 -16.98
N LYS A 11 15.41 0.22 -16.32
CA LYS A 11 13.94 0.24 -16.37
C LYS A 11 13.36 1.18 -15.32
N ASN A 12 13.84 1.09 -14.08
CA ASN A 12 13.43 1.95 -12.97
C ASN A 12 14.64 2.68 -12.37
N PRO A 13 14.85 3.96 -12.73
CA PRO A 13 15.97 4.76 -12.22
C PRO A 13 15.96 4.95 -10.69
N SER A 14 14.80 4.88 -10.05
CA SER A 14 14.68 4.95 -8.60
C SER A 14 15.18 3.68 -7.90
N ARG A 15 15.45 2.60 -8.65
CA ARG A 15 15.87 1.28 -8.14
C ARG A 15 14.93 0.79 -7.03
N SER A 16 13.63 1.06 -7.18
CA SER A 16 12.55 0.65 -6.28
C SER A 16 11.64 -0.36 -6.97
N VAL A 17 10.81 -1.05 -6.21
CA VAL A 17 9.68 -1.83 -6.74
C VAL A 17 8.38 -1.18 -6.25
N PRO A 18 7.27 -1.27 -7.01
CA PRO A 18 7.09 -1.98 -8.28
C PRO A 18 7.54 -1.20 -9.54
N THR A 19 7.44 -1.84 -10.70
CA THR A 19 7.48 -1.20 -12.02
C THR A 19 6.47 -1.90 -12.92
N LEU A 20 5.48 -1.15 -13.42
CA LEU A 20 4.49 -1.68 -14.35
C LEU A 20 5.04 -1.57 -15.77
N MET A 21 5.37 -2.70 -16.40
CA MET A 21 5.61 -2.72 -17.84
C MET A 21 4.25 -2.63 -18.54
N VAL A 22 4.04 -1.61 -19.36
CA VAL A 22 2.82 -1.47 -20.17
C VAL A 22 2.98 -2.25 -21.47
N ASP A 23 4.18 -2.19 -22.04
CA ASP A 23 4.64 -3.01 -23.16
C ASP A 23 6.16 -3.24 -23.05
N ASP A 24 6.78 -3.81 -24.09
CA ASP A 24 8.22 -4.11 -24.12
C ASP A 24 9.12 -2.85 -24.07
N SER A 25 8.58 -1.69 -24.41
CA SER A 25 9.31 -0.42 -24.58
C SER A 25 8.98 0.64 -23.54
N TRP A 26 7.82 0.54 -22.88
CA TRP A 26 7.35 1.54 -21.95
C TRP A 26 6.95 0.96 -20.60
N CYS A 27 7.35 1.65 -19.53
CA CYS A 27 7.03 1.27 -18.16
C CYS A 27 6.74 2.47 -17.27
N ILE A 28 6.02 2.20 -16.17
CA ILE A 28 5.64 3.16 -15.16
C ILE A 28 6.27 2.71 -13.82
N PRO A 29 7.34 3.38 -13.34
CA PRO A 29 8.11 2.93 -12.18
C PRO A 29 7.53 3.38 -10.83
N GLN A 30 6.43 4.13 -10.82
CA GLN A 30 5.79 4.67 -9.61
C GLN A 30 4.41 4.08 -9.44
N SER A 31 4.11 3.51 -8.27
CA SER A 31 2.86 2.81 -8.01
C SER A 31 1.63 3.70 -8.16
N MET A 32 1.66 4.93 -7.64
CA MET A 32 0.53 5.87 -7.76
C MET A 32 0.26 6.27 -9.20
N ALA A 33 1.30 6.55 -9.98
CA ALA A 33 1.17 6.83 -11.41
C ALA A 33 0.64 5.60 -12.18
N ALA A 34 1.06 4.39 -11.81
CA ALA A 34 0.57 3.16 -12.41
C ALA A 34 -0.91 2.91 -12.07
N LEU A 35 -1.34 3.15 -10.83
CA LEU A 35 -2.73 3.02 -10.42
C LEU A 35 -3.65 4.01 -11.15
N GLU A 36 -3.24 5.28 -11.27
CA GLU A 36 -4.00 6.28 -12.03
C GLU A 36 -4.03 5.95 -13.53
N TYR A 37 -2.91 5.46 -14.10
CA TYR A 37 -2.90 4.97 -15.48
C TYR A 37 -3.88 3.82 -15.70
N LEU A 38 -3.97 2.86 -14.77
CA LEU A 38 -4.93 1.75 -14.88
C LEU A 38 -6.38 2.23 -14.85
N GLU A 39 -6.68 3.23 -14.01
CA GLU A 39 -8.01 3.86 -13.96
C GLU A 39 -8.36 4.53 -15.31
N GLU A 40 -7.42 5.26 -15.90
CA GLU A 40 -7.62 6.00 -17.15
C GLU A 40 -7.63 5.10 -18.40
N ALA A 41 -6.74 4.11 -18.46
CA ALA A 41 -6.55 3.26 -19.63
C ALA A 41 -7.60 2.14 -19.73
N TYR A 42 -8.24 1.77 -18.62
CA TYR A 42 -9.24 0.70 -18.55
C TYR A 42 -10.59 1.18 -17.98
N PRO A 43 -11.25 2.19 -18.61
CA PRO A 43 -12.47 2.80 -18.07
C PRO A 43 -13.70 1.87 -18.06
N HIS A 44 -13.59 0.70 -18.69
CA HIS A 44 -14.63 -0.34 -18.68
C HIS A 44 -14.45 -1.37 -17.55
N SER A 45 -13.38 -1.27 -16.78
CA SER A 45 -13.14 -2.09 -15.59
C SER A 45 -13.83 -1.49 -14.35
N THR A 46 -13.76 -2.18 -13.22
CA THR A 46 -14.31 -1.65 -11.95
C THR A 46 -13.57 -0.38 -11.57
N PRO A 47 -14.24 0.80 -11.52
CA PRO A 47 -13.56 2.05 -11.21
C PRO A 47 -13.10 2.06 -9.75
N LEU A 48 -11.89 2.56 -9.52
CA LEU A 48 -11.31 2.73 -8.19
C LEU A 48 -11.29 4.20 -7.75
N LEU A 49 -11.83 5.11 -8.56
CA LEU A 49 -12.11 6.47 -8.17
C LEU A 49 -13.61 6.81 -8.35
N PRO A 50 -14.18 7.58 -7.42
CA PRO A 50 -15.56 8.07 -7.55
C PRO A 50 -15.67 9.09 -8.69
N ALA A 51 -16.91 9.36 -9.11
CA ALA A 51 -17.20 10.24 -10.23
C ALA A 51 -17.05 11.74 -9.88
N ASP A 52 -17.38 12.15 -8.65
CA ASP A 52 -17.34 13.56 -8.26
C ASP A 52 -15.95 14.01 -7.79
N ALA A 53 -15.65 15.28 -8.06
CA ALA A 53 -14.33 15.85 -7.79
C ALA A 53 -13.98 15.87 -6.28
N LYS A 54 -14.96 16.03 -5.40
CA LYS A 54 -14.73 16.10 -3.96
C LYS A 54 -14.28 14.75 -3.43
N SER A 55 -15.05 13.68 -3.69
CA SER A 55 -14.69 12.36 -3.23
C SER A 55 -13.41 11.84 -3.90
N ARG A 56 -13.10 12.26 -5.13
CA ARG A 56 -11.80 12.02 -5.78
C ARG A 56 -10.64 12.67 -5.02
N ALA A 57 -10.85 13.86 -4.47
CA ALA A 57 -9.85 14.54 -3.64
C ALA A 57 -9.69 13.85 -2.27
N ASP A 58 -10.79 13.38 -1.67
CA ASP A 58 -10.76 12.61 -0.42
C ASP A 58 -9.98 11.29 -0.59
N VAL A 59 -10.24 10.53 -1.67
CA VAL A 59 -9.49 9.32 -2.00
C VAL A 59 -8.00 9.64 -2.17
N ARG A 60 -7.66 10.66 -2.95
CA ARG A 60 -6.24 11.05 -3.17
C ARG A 60 -5.56 11.50 -1.88
N THR A 61 -6.26 12.22 -1.02
CA THR A 61 -5.71 12.61 0.28
C THR A 61 -5.31 11.39 1.09
N LEU A 62 -6.17 10.38 1.15
CA LEU A 62 -5.88 9.12 1.85
C LEU A 62 -4.72 8.34 1.19
N THR A 63 -4.68 8.26 -0.14
CA THR A 63 -3.57 7.58 -0.84
C THR A 63 -2.24 8.28 -0.61
N GLU A 64 -2.21 9.61 -0.63
CA GLU A 64 -0.98 10.41 -0.45
C GLU A 64 -0.45 10.32 1.00
N ILE A 65 -1.32 10.26 2.02
CA ILE A 65 -0.90 9.99 3.40
C ILE A 65 -0.09 8.69 3.47
N ILE A 66 -0.51 7.65 2.74
CA ILE A 66 0.23 6.38 2.68
C ILE A 66 1.47 6.50 1.78
N ALA A 67 1.31 6.96 0.55
CA ALA A 67 2.33 6.91 -0.48
C ALA A 67 3.47 7.93 -0.29
N VAL A 68 3.22 9.03 0.39
CA VAL A 68 4.19 10.12 0.60
C VAL A 68 4.64 10.21 2.05
N ASP A 69 3.69 10.24 3.00
CA ASP A 69 4.05 10.52 4.40
C ASP A 69 4.44 9.26 5.18
N THR A 70 3.94 8.09 4.76
CA THR A 70 4.08 6.84 5.53
C THR A 70 5.09 5.88 4.91
N GLN A 71 4.87 5.46 3.66
CA GLN A 71 5.65 4.39 3.03
C GLN A 71 7.11 4.79 2.77
N PRO A 72 7.42 6.01 2.26
CA PRO A 72 8.79 6.38 1.95
C PRO A 72 9.75 6.30 3.15
N PRO A 73 9.46 6.89 4.34
CA PRO A 73 10.35 6.77 5.49
C PRO A 73 10.44 5.34 6.05
N THR A 74 9.41 4.51 5.86
CA THR A 74 9.40 3.11 6.31
C THR A 74 9.86 2.12 5.24
N ASN A 75 10.41 2.59 4.12
CA ASN A 75 10.95 1.72 3.09
C ASN A 75 12.37 1.25 3.46
N ASP A 76 12.80 0.18 2.82
CA ASP A 76 14.04 -0.53 3.10
C ASP A 76 15.29 0.36 3.03
N THR A 77 15.37 1.25 2.03
CA THR A 77 16.53 2.13 1.84
C THR A 77 16.64 3.18 2.94
N PRO A 78 15.61 4.00 3.26
CA PRO A 78 15.67 4.93 4.38
C PRO A 78 15.87 4.26 5.74
N MET A 79 15.21 3.12 5.99
CA MET A 79 15.40 2.35 7.22
C MET A 79 16.85 1.88 7.40
N LYS A 80 17.47 1.29 6.36
CA LYS A 80 18.89 0.88 6.41
C LYS A 80 19.82 2.08 6.61
N ARG A 81 19.48 3.23 6.04
CA ARG A 81 20.26 4.47 6.25
C ARG A 81 20.15 4.96 7.70
N ALA A 82 18.95 4.96 8.27
CA ALA A 82 18.72 5.32 9.68
C ALA A 82 19.46 4.37 10.63
N GLU A 83 19.36 3.06 10.39
CA GLU A 83 20.08 2.03 11.15
C GLU A 83 21.60 2.22 11.09
N SER A 84 22.16 2.51 9.90
CA SER A 84 23.58 2.83 9.76
C SER A 84 24.03 4.08 10.52
N SER A 85 23.09 4.93 10.93
CA SER A 85 23.33 6.14 11.73
C SER A 85 23.07 5.93 13.22
N GLY A 86 22.78 4.68 13.64
CA GLY A 86 22.56 4.30 15.04
C GLY A 86 21.10 4.35 15.51
N ALA A 87 20.13 4.58 14.61
CA ALA A 87 18.72 4.50 14.96
C ALA A 87 18.26 3.04 15.09
N ASP A 88 17.29 2.79 15.96
CA ASP A 88 16.60 1.49 16.00
C ASP A 88 15.63 1.41 14.80
N ARG A 89 15.84 0.40 13.95
CA ARG A 89 15.08 0.23 12.72
C ARG A 89 13.59 -0.02 12.96
N LEU A 90 13.25 -0.78 14.00
CA LEU A 90 11.87 -1.15 14.29
C LEU A 90 11.11 0.01 14.94
N GLU A 91 11.76 0.73 15.86
CA GLU A 91 11.23 1.95 16.46
C GLU A 91 10.98 3.03 15.39
N TRP A 92 11.93 3.23 14.48
CA TRP A 92 11.78 4.13 13.33
C TRP A 92 10.55 3.78 12.48
N ALA A 93 10.43 2.52 12.08
CA ALA A 93 9.32 2.05 11.27
C ALA A 93 7.98 2.24 11.99
N ARG A 94 7.92 1.85 13.27
CA ARG A 94 6.73 1.97 14.10
C ARG A 94 6.30 3.43 14.27
N PHE A 95 7.24 4.34 14.51
CA PHE A 95 6.96 5.78 14.66
C PHE A 95 6.31 6.37 13.40
N PHE A 96 6.92 6.18 12.22
CA PHE A 96 6.38 6.74 10.98
C PHE A 96 5.07 6.07 10.56
N THR A 97 4.93 4.75 10.76
CA THR A 97 3.66 4.06 10.50
C THR A 97 2.54 4.55 11.42
N GLU A 98 2.76 4.63 12.73
CA GLU A 98 1.72 5.15 13.64
C GLU A 98 1.33 6.59 13.32
N ARG A 99 2.32 7.45 13.00
CA ARG A 99 2.05 8.83 12.61
C ARG A 99 1.16 8.89 11.36
N GLY A 100 1.49 8.11 10.34
CA GLY A 100 0.72 8.00 9.11
C GLY A 100 -0.71 7.49 9.35
N LEU A 101 -0.85 6.39 10.10
CA LEU A 101 -2.16 5.83 10.42
C LEU A 101 -3.01 6.75 11.29
N LYS A 102 -2.42 7.55 12.19
CA LYS A 102 -3.14 8.61 12.94
C LYS A 102 -3.73 9.67 12.01
N ALA A 103 -2.97 10.11 11.01
CA ALA A 103 -3.44 11.06 10.01
C ALA A 103 -4.54 10.43 9.13
N PHE A 104 -4.30 9.20 8.66
CA PHE A 104 -5.26 8.45 7.86
C PHE A 104 -6.59 8.23 8.61
N GLU A 105 -6.54 7.79 9.87
CA GLU A 105 -7.72 7.59 10.74
C GLU A 105 -8.54 8.89 10.88
N THR A 106 -7.86 10.03 11.03
CA THR A 106 -8.52 11.33 11.15
C THR A 106 -9.32 11.69 9.90
N VAL A 107 -8.75 11.44 8.71
CA VAL A 107 -9.44 11.74 7.44
C VAL A 107 -10.52 10.70 7.17
N VAL A 108 -10.18 9.41 7.28
CA VAL A 108 -11.06 8.30 6.92
C VAL A 108 -12.30 8.23 7.82
N SER A 109 -12.21 8.69 9.08
CA SER A 109 -13.37 8.80 9.98
C SER A 109 -14.50 9.71 9.46
N ARG A 110 -14.19 10.59 8.50
CA ARG A 110 -15.15 11.53 7.88
C ARG A 110 -15.67 11.06 6.53
N THR A 111 -14.98 10.12 5.89
CA THR A 111 -15.24 9.67 4.51
C THR A 111 -15.73 8.23 4.44
N ALA A 112 -15.46 7.42 5.46
CA ALA A 112 -15.74 5.99 5.43
C ALA A 112 -17.23 5.67 5.48
N GLY A 113 -17.66 4.81 4.56
CA GLY A 113 -18.87 4.01 4.70
C GLY A 113 -18.46 2.59 5.03
N ARG A 114 -18.85 1.62 4.20
CA ARG A 114 -18.32 0.25 4.25
C ARG A 114 -16.80 0.19 4.04
N TYR A 115 -16.25 1.03 3.16
CA TYR A 115 -14.82 1.12 2.83
C TYR A 115 -14.26 2.51 3.18
N CYS A 116 -13.03 2.84 2.77
CA CYS A 116 -12.38 4.11 3.08
C CYS A 116 -13.18 5.35 2.62
N CYS A 117 -13.86 5.24 1.48
CA CYS A 117 -14.66 6.31 0.90
C CYS A 117 -16.03 5.77 0.46
N GLY A 118 -17.04 5.90 1.32
CA GLY A 118 -18.38 5.36 1.07
C GLY A 118 -18.42 3.83 1.01
N ASP A 119 -19.23 3.29 0.10
CA ASP A 119 -19.58 1.86 0.05
C ASP A 119 -18.97 1.08 -1.13
N THR A 120 -18.03 1.69 -1.85
CA THR A 120 -17.26 1.07 -2.94
C THR A 120 -15.76 1.08 -2.63
N ILE A 121 -15.04 0.05 -3.06
CA ILE A 121 -13.58 -0.02 -2.94
C ILE A 121 -12.97 1.06 -3.85
N THR A 122 -11.99 1.80 -3.33
CA THR A 122 -11.27 2.86 -4.03
C THR A 122 -9.76 2.67 -3.94
N LEU A 123 -8.99 3.54 -4.60
CA LEU A 123 -7.53 3.56 -4.45
C LEU A 123 -7.08 3.74 -2.98
N ALA A 124 -7.88 4.40 -2.13
CA ALA A 124 -7.55 4.54 -0.71
C ALA A 124 -7.47 3.18 -0.02
N ASP A 125 -8.40 2.26 -0.33
CA ASP A 125 -8.41 0.91 0.20
C ASP A 125 -7.23 0.08 -0.35
N VAL A 126 -6.94 0.25 -1.65
CA VAL A 126 -5.81 -0.40 -2.34
C VAL A 126 -4.47 0.00 -1.71
N CYS A 127 -4.32 1.24 -1.28
CA CYS A 127 -3.13 1.73 -0.58
C CYS A 127 -3.11 1.35 0.90
N LEU A 128 -4.26 1.35 1.58
CA LEU A 128 -4.36 1.06 3.01
C LEU A 128 -3.95 -0.38 3.32
N VAL A 129 -4.47 -1.37 2.59
CA VAL A 129 -4.29 -2.79 2.94
C VAL A 129 -2.80 -3.21 3.01
N PRO A 130 -1.94 -2.92 2.01
CA PRO A 130 -0.52 -3.22 2.11
C PRO A 130 0.20 -2.43 3.22
N ALA A 131 -0.25 -1.20 3.52
CA ALA A 131 0.30 -0.42 4.63
C ALA A 131 0.00 -1.09 5.98
N LEU A 132 -1.18 -1.69 6.14
CA LEU A 132 -1.56 -2.44 7.35
C LEU A 132 -0.77 -3.74 7.50
N TRP A 133 -0.49 -4.47 6.42
CA TRP A 133 0.42 -5.62 6.48
C TRP A 133 1.82 -5.24 6.96
N ASN A 134 2.32 -4.06 6.58
CA ASN A 134 3.58 -3.55 7.11
C ASN A 134 3.44 -3.09 8.57
N ALA A 135 2.33 -2.45 8.93
CA ALA A 135 2.05 -2.05 10.30
C ALA A 135 2.10 -3.25 11.27
N GLU A 136 1.48 -4.38 10.91
CA GLU A 136 1.54 -5.63 11.67
C GLU A 136 3.00 -6.12 11.81
N LYS A 137 3.78 -6.12 10.73
CA LYS A 137 5.21 -6.49 10.76
C LYS A 137 6.04 -5.60 11.68
N PHE A 138 5.69 -4.32 11.79
CA PHE A 138 6.35 -3.37 12.67
C PHE A 138 5.80 -3.39 14.11
N GLY A 139 4.80 -4.22 14.39
CA GLY A 139 4.16 -4.35 15.70
C GLY A 139 3.31 -3.15 16.09
N VAL A 140 2.70 -2.46 15.11
CA VAL A 140 1.68 -1.43 15.34
C VAL A 140 0.33 -2.10 15.59
N ALA A 141 -0.34 -1.75 16.68
CA ALA A 141 -1.67 -2.28 17.01
C ALA A 141 -2.76 -1.56 16.19
N ILE A 142 -3.23 -2.21 15.11
CA ILE A 142 -4.25 -1.68 14.19
C ILE A 142 -5.56 -1.37 14.93
N GLU A 143 -5.87 -2.11 15.98
CA GLU A 143 -7.06 -1.96 16.82
C GLU A 143 -7.12 -0.59 17.53
N SER A 144 -6.00 0.12 17.59
CA SER A 144 -5.93 1.51 18.10
C SER A 144 -6.57 2.53 17.15
N PHE A 145 -6.90 2.11 15.91
CA PHE A 145 -7.48 2.94 14.85
C PHE A 145 -8.86 2.39 14.48
N PRO A 146 -9.94 2.81 15.15
CA PRO A 146 -11.22 2.11 15.08
C PRO A 146 -11.85 2.11 13.67
N THR A 147 -11.71 3.20 12.90
CA THR A 147 -12.27 3.26 11.54
C THR A 147 -11.45 2.40 10.59
N ILE A 148 -10.12 2.52 10.64
CA ILE A 148 -9.19 1.68 9.87
C ILE A 148 -9.43 0.20 10.17
N SER A 149 -9.50 -0.19 11.44
CA SER A 149 -9.72 -1.57 11.86
C SER A 149 -11.03 -2.14 11.30
N ARG A 150 -12.13 -1.38 11.40
CA ARG A 150 -13.43 -1.78 10.83
C ARG A 150 -13.38 -1.94 9.31
N VAL A 151 -12.74 -1.01 8.61
CA VAL A 151 -12.62 -1.08 7.13
C VAL A 151 -11.76 -2.27 6.74
N TYR A 152 -10.65 -2.51 7.44
CA TYR A 152 -9.75 -3.62 7.19
C TYR A 152 -10.40 -4.98 7.41
N ASP A 153 -11.25 -5.13 8.43
CA ASP A 153 -12.00 -6.37 8.68
C ASP A 153 -12.86 -6.82 7.50
N VAL A 154 -13.36 -5.86 6.71
CA VAL A 154 -14.12 -6.17 5.49
C VAL A 154 -13.18 -6.41 4.30
N LEU A 155 -12.13 -5.60 4.16
CA LEU A 155 -11.20 -5.68 3.02
C LEU A 155 -10.37 -6.97 3.02
N LYS A 156 -9.93 -7.45 4.20
CA LYS A 156 -9.06 -8.63 4.31
C LYS A 156 -9.72 -9.93 3.82
N GLU A 157 -11.06 -9.97 3.83
CA GLU A 157 -11.85 -11.11 3.34
C GLU A 157 -12.17 -11.01 1.84
N HIS A 158 -11.95 -9.85 1.20
CA HIS A 158 -12.31 -9.67 -0.20
C HIS A 158 -11.35 -10.43 -1.13
N PRO A 159 -11.85 -11.21 -2.12
CA PRO A 159 -11.02 -12.12 -2.92
C PRO A 159 -9.79 -11.48 -3.57
N SER A 160 -9.90 -10.25 -4.05
CA SER A 160 -8.77 -9.52 -4.64
C SER A 160 -7.63 -9.26 -3.65
N PHE A 161 -7.93 -8.94 -2.39
CA PHE A 161 -6.93 -8.70 -1.34
C PHE A 161 -6.38 -10.01 -0.77
N VAL A 162 -7.21 -11.05 -0.67
CA VAL A 162 -6.74 -12.40 -0.35
C VAL A 162 -5.74 -12.88 -1.40
N LYS A 163 -6.08 -12.79 -2.68
CA LYS A 163 -5.21 -13.22 -3.78
C LYS A 163 -3.92 -12.39 -3.89
N SER A 164 -3.97 -11.09 -3.58
CA SER A 164 -2.81 -10.20 -3.63
C SER A 164 -1.97 -10.19 -2.34
N HIS A 165 -2.39 -10.92 -1.30
CA HIS A 165 -1.64 -11.03 -0.06
C HIS A 165 -0.22 -11.51 -0.32
N TRP A 166 0.76 -10.91 0.36
CA TRP A 166 2.19 -11.17 0.12
C TRP A 166 2.58 -12.64 0.35
N GLN A 167 1.82 -13.36 1.20
CA GLN A 167 2.03 -14.80 1.45
C GLN A 167 1.54 -15.72 0.33
N HIS A 168 0.80 -15.20 -0.65
CA HIS A 168 0.23 -15.97 -1.76
C HIS A 168 0.92 -15.70 -3.10
N GLN A 169 2.04 -14.96 -3.08
CA GLN A 169 2.77 -14.62 -4.30
C GLN A 169 3.80 -15.70 -4.66
N PRO A 170 4.12 -15.88 -5.96
CA PRO A 170 5.05 -16.93 -6.42
C PRO A 170 6.44 -16.87 -5.78
N ASP A 171 6.90 -15.68 -5.42
CA ASP A 171 8.19 -15.40 -4.80
C ASP A 171 8.17 -15.43 -3.26
N CYS A 172 7.01 -15.67 -2.64
CA CYS A 172 6.94 -15.86 -1.19
C CYS A 172 7.77 -17.10 -0.78
N PRO A 173 8.74 -16.96 0.16
CA PRO A 173 9.50 -18.10 0.67
C PRO A 173 8.58 -19.18 1.24
N GLU A 174 8.90 -20.45 1.00
CA GLU A 174 8.04 -21.59 1.33
C GLU A 174 7.67 -21.63 2.82
N GLU A 175 8.62 -21.28 3.69
CA GLU A 175 8.44 -21.20 5.14
C GLU A 175 7.48 -20.08 5.60
N LEU A 176 7.24 -19.08 4.76
CA LEU A 176 6.34 -17.96 5.03
C LEU A 176 4.99 -18.10 4.30
N ARG A 177 4.86 -19.06 3.39
CA ARG A 177 3.56 -19.38 2.77
C ARG A 177 2.65 -19.93 3.85
N LYS A 178 1.47 -19.31 4.02
CA LYS A 178 0.40 -19.98 4.75
C LYS A 178 0.06 -21.22 3.93
N THR A 179 0.39 -22.40 4.45
CA THR A 179 -0.20 -23.63 3.94
C THR A 179 -1.70 -23.44 4.07
N GLU A 180 -2.45 -23.64 2.99
CA GLU A 180 -3.88 -23.90 3.06
C GLU A 180 -4.06 -25.16 3.92
N ARG A 181 -4.01 -25.00 5.26
CA ARG A 181 -4.43 -26.04 6.17
C ARG A 181 -5.94 -26.08 6.02
N SER A 182 -6.37 -27.14 5.34
CA SER A 182 -7.74 -27.58 5.17
C SER A 182 -8.65 -27.14 6.32
N SER A 183 -9.72 -26.44 5.97
CA SER A 183 -10.97 -26.41 6.71
C SER A 183 -12.08 -26.66 5.70
#